data_AF-A0A838RBC6-F1
#
_entry.id   AF-A0A838RBC6-F1
#
_cell.length_a   1.000
_cell.length_b   1.000
_cell.length_c   1.000
_cell.angle_alpha   90.00
_cell.angle_beta   90.00
_cell.angle_gamma   90.00
#
_symmetry.space_group_name_H-M   'P 1'
#
loop_
_entity.id
_entity.type
_entity.pdbx_description
1 polymer ?
#
loop_
_entity_poly.entity_id
_entity_poly.type
_entity_poly.pdbx_seq_one_letter_code
_entity_poly.pdbx_strand_id
1 'polypeptide(L)' 'MKYAFCNEMFGDQPFDQTGATMRALGYTGVEIAPFTLLPATDEPFDVRDVPAGRRAEIKQQAADAGLEVVG' A
#
# COMPACT_ATOMS: atom_id res chain seq x y z
N MET A 1 11.92 12.57 12.06
CA MET A 1 10.51 12.11 12.15
C MET A 1 10.14 11.50 10.81
N LYS A 2 9.56 10.29 10.79
CA LYS A 2 8.99 9.71 9.57
C LYS A 2 7.50 10.04 9.58
N TYR A 3 7.02 10.74 8.55
CA TYR A 3 5.60 10.90 8.33
C TYR A 3 5.13 9.76 7.45
N ALA A 4 4.05 9.11 7.88
CA ALA A 4 3.40 8.02 7.17
C ALA A 4 1.95 8.38 6.89
N PHE A 5 1.38 7.69 5.91
CA PHE A 5 0.02 7.90 5.46
C PHE A 5 -0.54 6.54 5.03
N CYS A 6 -1.81 6.29 5.33
CA CYS A 6 -2.46 5.03 4.95
C CYS A 6 -2.81 5.06 3.45
N ASN A 7 -2.51 3.99 2.73
CA ASN A 7 -2.79 3.92 1.29
C ASN A 7 -4.30 3.84 0.97
N GLU A 8 -5.16 3.52 1.96
CA GLU A 8 -6.63 3.53 1.82
C GLU A 8 -7.19 4.85 1.27
N MET A 9 -6.55 5.97 1.58
CA MET A 9 -6.97 7.30 1.13
C MET A 9 -6.94 7.47 -0.39
N PHE A 10 -6.31 6.55 -1.12
CA PHE A 10 -6.23 6.52 -2.58
C PHE A 10 -7.26 5.55 -3.22
N GLY A 11 -8.08 4.87 -2.41
CA GLY A 11 -9.11 3.94 -2.89
C GLY A 11 -8.54 2.82 -3.77
N ASP A 12 -9.10 2.66 -4.96
CA ASP A 12 -8.74 1.60 -5.91
C ASP A 12 -7.51 1.92 -6.80
N GLN A 13 -6.78 3.00 -6.49
CA GLN A 13 -5.60 3.34 -7.27
C GLN A 13 -4.52 2.26 -7.17
N PRO A 14 -3.85 1.93 -8.29
CA PRO A 14 -2.67 1.07 -8.27
C PRO A 14 -1.59 1.62 -7.34
N PHE A 15 -0.97 0.72 -6.57
CA PHE A 15 -0.07 1.11 -5.48
C PHE A 15 1.20 1.85 -5.97
N ASP A 16 1.67 1.56 -7.19
CA ASP A 16 2.78 2.28 -7.82
C ASP A 16 2.47 3.78 -8.00
N GLN A 17 1.24 4.12 -8.39
CA GLN A 17 0.76 5.50 -8.49
C GLN A 17 0.61 6.13 -7.10
N THR A 18 -0.02 5.41 -6.17
CA THR A 18 -0.15 5.85 -4.77
C THR A 18 1.21 6.16 -4.16
N GLY A 19 2.18 5.26 -4.29
CA GLY A 19 3.52 5.43 -3.75
C GLY A 19 4.23 6.65 -4.34
N ALA A 20 4.14 6.85 -5.66
CA ALA A 20 4.69 8.02 -6.33
C ALA A 20 4.07 9.33 -5.80
N THR A 21 2.75 9.39 -5.62
CA THR A 21 2.07 10.56 -5.06
C THR A 21 2.47 10.83 -3.62
N MET A 22 2.48 9.81 -2.76
CA MET A 22 2.92 9.94 -1.36
C MET A 22 4.34 10.51 -1.27
N ARG A 23 5.25 10.01 -2.12
CA ARG A 23 6.63 10.52 -2.17
C ARG A 23 6.68 11.97 -2.62
N ALA A 24 5.92 12.36 -3.64
CA ALA A 24 5.83 13.73 -4.13
C ALA A 24 5.29 14.71 -3.06
N LEU A 25 4.42 14.23 -2.17
CA LEU A 25 3.91 14.99 -1.03
C LEU A 25 4.89 15.08 0.16
N GLY A 26 6.05 14.41 0.08
CA GLY A 26 7.10 14.46 1.10
C GLY A 26 7.03 13.36 2.16
N TYR A 27 6.08 12.41 2.03
CA TYR A 27 6.03 11.25 2.92
C TYR A 27 7.21 10.31 2.64
N THR A 28 7.62 9.61 3.69
CA THR A 28 8.69 8.61 3.66
C THR A 28 8.27 7.27 4.27
N GLY A 29 7.11 7.21 4.92
CA GLY A 29 6.47 5.97 5.37
C GLY A 29 5.11 5.75 4.71
N VAL A 30 4.66 4.50 4.69
CA VAL A 30 3.32 4.09 4.27
C VAL A 30 2.76 3.04 5.24
N GLU A 31 1.48 3.15 5.54
CA GLU A 31 0.69 2.10 6.21
C GLU A 31 -0.19 1.40 5.17
N ILE A 32 -0.18 0.08 5.17
CA ILE A 32 -0.88 -0.73 4.16
C ILE A 32 -2.25 -1.16 4.68
N ALA A 33 -3.30 -0.60 4.10
CA ALA A 33 -4.67 -1.07 4.26
C ALA A 33 -4.83 -2.43 3.52
N PRO A 34 -4.99 -3.56 4.23
CA PRO A 34 -4.86 -4.87 3.59
C PRO A 34 -5.91 -5.16 2.53
N PHE A 35 -7.11 -4.57 2.65
CA PHE A 35 -8.20 -4.77 1.69
C PHE A 35 -7.90 -4.19 0.30
N THR A 36 -6.92 -3.30 0.19
CA THR A 36 -6.45 -2.73 -1.08
C THR A 36 -5.52 -3.67 -1.85
N LEU A 37 -5.11 -4.79 -1.26
CA LEU A 37 -4.11 -5.69 -1.84
C LEU A 37 -4.70 -6.70 -2.83
N LEU A 38 -6.02 -6.85 -2.83
CA LEU A 38 -6.79 -7.71 -3.73
C LEU A 38 -7.91 -6.90 -4.39
N PRO A 39 -8.42 -7.32 -5.56
CA PRO A 39 -9.61 -6.71 -6.15
C PRO A 39 -10.80 -6.76 -5.19
N ALA A 40 -11.58 -5.69 -5.14
CA ALA A 40 -12.82 -5.66 -4.37
C ALA A 40 -13.82 -6.71 -4.88
N THR A 41 -14.53 -7.34 -3.94
CA THR A 41 -15.57 -8.34 -4.20
C THR A 41 -16.77 -8.08 -3.31
N ASP A 42 -17.92 -8.70 -3.60
CA ASP A 42 -19.10 -8.65 -2.72
C ASP A 42 -18.93 -9.47 -1.43
N GLU A 43 -17.90 -10.32 -1.36
CA GLU A 43 -17.57 -11.11 -0.17
C GLU A 43 -16.76 -10.30 0.86
N PRO A 44 -16.91 -10.58 2.17
CA PRO A 44 -16.09 -9.97 3.21
C PRO A 44 -14.59 -10.21 2.98
N PHE A 45 -13.80 -9.16 3.13
CA PHE A 45 -12.35 -9.25 3.01
C PHE A 45 -11.71 -9.96 4.22
N ASP A 46 -10.81 -10.91 3.95
CA ASP A 46 -9.91 -11.50 4.95
C ASP A 46 -8.45 -11.30 4.55
N VAL A 47 -7.67 -10.68 5.44
CA VAL A 47 -6.24 -10.46 5.21
C VAL A 47 -5.46 -11.76 4.99
N ARG A 48 -5.93 -12.89 5.53
CA ARG A 48 -5.28 -14.20 5.39
C ARG A 48 -5.31 -14.72 3.96
N ASP A 49 -6.24 -14.25 3.13
CA ASP A 49 -6.35 -14.64 1.73
C ASP A 49 -5.33 -13.92 0.84
N VAL A 50 -4.68 -12.87 1.33
CA VAL A 50 -3.63 -12.14 0.59
C VAL A 50 -2.38 -13.02 0.44
N PRO A 51 -2.01 -13.44 -0.79
CA PRO A 51 -0.86 -14.32 -1.01
C PRO A 51 0.47 -13.66 -0.60
N ALA A 52 1.43 -14.47 -0.16
CA ALA A 52 2.76 -14.00 0.19
C ALA A 52 3.45 -13.24 -0.96
N GLY A 53 3.25 -13.69 -2.21
CA GLY A 53 3.78 -13.02 -3.40
C GLY A 53 3.24 -11.60 -3.57
N ARG A 54 1.94 -11.39 -3.32
CA ARG A 54 1.30 -10.07 -3.40
C ARG A 54 1.85 -9.12 -2.34
N ARG A 55 2.08 -9.62 -1.11
CA ARG A 55 2.71 -8.84 -0.03
C ARG A 55 4.15 -8.44 -0.37
N ALA A 56 4.90 -9.35 -0.99
CA ALA A 56 6.28 -9.09 -1.42
C ALA A 56 6.32 -8.03 -2.53
N GLU A 57 5.41 -8.13 -3.50
CA GLU A 57 5.25 -7.16 -4.58
C GLU A 57 4.99 -5.75 -4.04
N ILE A 58 4.02 -5.59 -3.14
CA ILE A 58 3.67 -4.28 -2.56
C ILE A 58 4.83 -3.70 -1.74
N LYS A 59 5.55 -4.53 -0.99
CA LYS A 59 6.78 -4.09 -0.30
C LYS A 59 7.84 -3.61 -1.27
N GLN A 60 8.01 -4.28 -2.41
CA GLN A 60 8.95 -3.87 -3.44
C GLN A 60 8.52 -2.53 -4.06
N GLN A 61 7.25 -2.38 -4.41
CA GLN A 61 6.71 -1.13 -4.96
C GLN A 61 6.87 0.05 -3.99
N ALA A 62 6.67 -0.18 -2.69
CA ALA A 62 6.93 0.84 -1.66
C ALA A 62 8.41 1.24 -1.65
N ALA A 63 9.33 0.26 -1.64
CA ALA A 63 10.76 0.52 -1.66
C ALA A 63 11.19 1.27 -2.94
N ASP A 64 10.66 0.89 -4.11
CA ASP A 64 10.94 1.53 -5.39
C ASP A 64 10.45 2.99 -5.43
N ALA A 65 9.34 3.29 -4.73
CA ALA A 65 8.82 4.64 -4.54
C ALA A 65 9.59 5.45 -3.48
N GLY A 66 10.56 4.86 -2.80
CA GLY A 66 11.29 5.49 -1.68
C GLY A 66 10.47 5.62 -0.40
N LEU A 67 9.53 4.69 -0.19
CA LEU A 67 8.68 4.60 1.00
C LEU A 67 9.05 3.36 1.83
N GLU A 68 9.00 3.52 3.15
CA GLU A 68 9.11 2.42 4.10
C GLU A 68 7.73 1.96 4.56
N VAL A 69 7.47 0.66 4.49
CA VAL A 69 6.25 0.09 5.08
C VAL A 69 6.42 0.07 6.60
N VAL A 70 5.62 0.88 7.31
CA VAL A 70 5.69 1.06 8.76
C VAL A 70 4.45 0.54 9.52
N GLY A 71 3.42 0.12 8.79
CA GLY A 71 2.16 -0.41 9.31
C GLY A 71 1.40 -1.20 8.27
#